data_AF-A0A8T2RJ15-F1
#
_entry.id   AF-A0A8T2RJ15-F1
#
_cell.length_a   1.000
_cell.length_b   1.000
_cell.length_c   1.000
_cell.angle_alpha   90.00
_cell.angle_beta   90.00
_cell.angle_gamma   90.00
#
_symmetry.space_group_name_H-M   'P 1'
#
loop_
_entity.id
_entity.type
_entity.pdbx_description
1 polymer ?
#
loop_
_entity_poly.entity_id
_entity_poly.type
_entity_poly.pdbx_seq_one_letter_code
_entity_poly.pdbx_strand_id
1 'polypeptide(L)'
;MHGTKSNKKAIHFTIQGVAFWMAALGIWTALLFHKTIGISNFYSLHSWFGILTVFLFGIQWICSYMIYWYPGASAKTRAAVLPWHTSIGLLVHCTALLTAEMGLLEKLTFLMVNKVIGRFSFEAVFVNSVGLLLLVHGGLVILACVLPRSS
;
A
#
# COMPACT_ATOMS: atom_id res chain seq x y z
N MET A 1 21.84 -15.77 11.41
CA MET A 1 21.16 -15.79 12.72
C MET A 1 19.66 -15.58 12.52
N HIS A 2 18.81 -16.57 12.82
CA HIS A 2 17.35 -16.40 12.73
C HIS A 2 16.85 -15.56 13.92
N GLY A 3 16.31 -14.36 13.69
CA GLY A 3 15.73 -13.54 14.76
C GLY A 3 14.55 -14.22 15.46
N THR A 4 14.35 -13.92 16.75
CA THR A 4 13.25 -14.49 17.55
C THR A 4 11.89 -14.11 16.97
N LYS A 5 10.85 -14.90 17.27
CA LYS A 5 9.47 -14.61 16.85
C LYS A 5 8.99 -13.24 17.32
N SER A 6 9.42 -12.82 18.52
CA SER A 6 9.12 -11.49 19.06
C SER A 6 9.76 -10.38 18.22
N ASN A 7 11.05 -10.53 17.88
CA ASN A 7 11.77 -9.53 17.07
C ASN A 7 11.17 -9.38 15.67
N LYS A 8 10.85 -10.49 15.00
CA LYS A 8 10.21 -10.46 13.66
C LYS A 8 8.87 -9.73 13.68
N LYS A 9 8.11 -9.90 14.76
CA LYS A 9 6.82 -9.24 14.96
C LYS A 9 6.99 -7.74 15.21
N ALA A 10 7.99 -7.35 16.01
CA ALA A 10 8.32 -5.95 16.28
C ALA A 10 8.64 -5.24 14.97
N ILE A 11 9.54 -5.83 14.19
CA ILE A 11 9.96 -5.31 12.87
C ILE A 11 8.75 -5.18 11.94
N HIS A 12 7.91 -6.23 11.84
CA HIS A 12 6.70 -6.17 11.03
C HIS A 12 5.78 -5.02 11.46
N PHE A 13 5.48 -4.90 12.75
CA PHE A 13 4.61 -3.85 13.26
C PHE A 13 5.16 -2.45 13.01
N THR A 14 6.46 -2.23 13.25
CA THR A 14 7.12 -0.94 13.04
C THR A 14 7.17 -0.55 11.57
N ILE A 15 7.58 -1.45 10.68
CA ILE A 15 7.63 -1.14 9.24
C ILE A 15 6.23 -0.80 8.71
N GLN A 16 5.21 -1.55 9.12
CA GLN A 16 3.82 -1.25 8.72
C GLN A 16 3.33 0.09 9.29
N GLY A 17 3.74 0.44 10.51
CA GLY A 17 3.43 1.75 11.10
C GLY A 17 4.05 2.90 10.30
N VAL A 18 5.33 2.78 9.93
CA VAL A 18 6.02 3.78 9.08
C VAL A 18 5.33 3.90 7.72
N ALA A 19 4.99 2.77 7.10
CA ALA A 19 4.28 2.76 5.81
C ALA A 19 2.91 3.45 5.89
N PHE A 20 2.13 3.19 6.96
CA PHE A 20 0.85 3.86 7.18
C PHE A 20 1.02 5.38 7.34
N TRP A 21 2.01 5.84 8.12
CA TRP A 21 2.31 7.27 8.26
C TRP A 21 2.72 7.92 6.94
N MET A 22 3.55 7.25 6.13
CA MET A 22 3.91 7.73 4.79
C MET A 22 2.68 7.83 3.87
N ALA A 23 1.76 6.87 3.92
CA ALA A 23 0.52 6.91 3.15
C ALA A 23 -0.39 8.08 3.56
N ALA A 24 -0.53 8.32 4.87
CA ALA A 24 -1.28 9.44 5.41
C ALA A 24 -0.68 10.80 4.97
N LEU A 25 0.65 10.92 5.00
CA LEU A 25 1.35 12.10 4.50
C LEU A 25 1.15 12.29 3.00
N GLY A 26 1.19 11.22 2.21
CA GLY A 26 0.89 11.26 0.78
C GLY A 26 -0.51 11.82 0.50
N ILE A 27 -1.54 11.29 1.17
CA ILE A 27 -2.91 11.81 1.05
C ILE A 27 -2.97 13.28 1.47
N TRP A 28 -2.38 13.64 2.60
CA TRP A 28 -2.33 15.03 3.06
C TRP A 28 -1.73 15.96 2.01
N THR A 29 -0.60 15.58 1.40
CA THR A 29 0.03 16.39 0.35
C THR A 29 -0.83 16.52 -0.91
N ALA A 30 -1.54 15.47 -1.33
CA ALA A 30 -2.45 15.52 -2.46
C ALA A 30 -3.65 16.46 -2.18
N LEU A 31 -4.24 16.38 -0.99
CA LEU A 31 -5.33 17.26 -0.58
C LEU A 31 -4.88 18.73 -0.46
N LEU A 32 -3.68 18.96 0.06
CA LEU A 32 -3.09 20.29 0.12
C LEU A 32 -2.89 20.85 -1.29
N PHE A 33 -2.33 20.06 -2.21
CA PHE A 33 -2.17 20.46 -3.61
C PHE A 33 -3.52 20.82 -4.24
N HIS A 34 -4.53 19.96 -4.12
CA HIS A 34 -5.87 20.22 -4.66
C HIS A 34 -6.49 21.50 -4.11
N LYS A 35 -6.35 21.74 -2.80
CA LYS A 35 -6.80 22.97 -2.15
C LYS A 35 -6.07 24.19 -2.71
N THR A 36 -4.75 24.12 -2.89
CA THR A 36 -3.92 25.24 -3.37
C THR A 36 -4.26 25.65 -4.81
N ILE A 37 -4.55 24.69 -5.69
CA ILE A 37 -4.87 24.98 -7.11
C ILE A 37 -6.37 24.99 -7.42
N GLY A 38 -7.22 24.79 -6.41
CA GLY A 38 -8.68 24.89 -6.54
C GLY A 38 -9.35 23.76 -7.33
N ILE A 39 -8.85 22.52 -7.23
CA ILE A 39 -9.48 21.35 -7.88
C ILE A 39 -10.23 20.46 -6.89
N SER A 40 -11.26 19.76 -7.38
CA SER A 40 -12.10 18.87 -6.58
C SER A 40 -11.32 17.67 -6.04
N ASN A 41 -11.72 17.18 -4.87
CA ASN A 41 -11.16 15.97 -4.28
C ASN A 41 -12.02 14.74 -4.60
N PHE A 42 -11.41 13.55 -4.51
CA PHE A 42 -12.11 12.26 -4.45
C PHE A 42 -13.08 11.94 -5.59
N TYR A 43 -12.78 12.41 -6.81
CA TYR A 43 -13.63 12.14 -7.99
C TYR A 43 -13.10 11.00 -8.87
N SER A 44 -11.83 10.61 -8.74
CA SER A 44 -11.20 9.60 -9.60
C SER A 44 -11.21 8.22 -8.97
N LEU A 45 -11.17 7.17 -9.80
CA LEU A 45 -11.08 5.79 -9.33
C LEU A 45 -9.81 5.55 -8.51
N HIS A 46 -8.69 6.18 -8.90
CA HIS A 46 -7.45 6.21 -8.12
C HIS A 46 -7.71 6.67 -6.68
N SER A 47 -8.41 7.80 -6.52
CA SER A 47 -8.68 8.36 -5.19
C SER A 47 -9.61 7.49 -4.33
N TRP A 48 -10.59 6.82 -4.94
CA TRP A 48 -11.50 5.91 -4.22
C TRP A 48 -10.77 4.66 -3.74
N PHE A 49 -9.95 4.04 -4.60
CA PHE A 49 -9.10 2.92 -4.21
C PHE A 49 -8.04 3.32 -3.17
N GLY A 50 -7.51 4.54 -3.26
CA GLY A 50 -6.56 5.08 -2.29
C GLY A 50 -7.16 5.21 -0.89
N ILE A 51 -8.36 5.80 -0.76
CA ILE A 51 -9.06 5.88 0.53
C ILE A 51 -9.36 4.48 1.06
N LEU A 52 -9.92 3.59 0.22
CA LEU A 52 -10.25 2.23 0.62
C LEU A 52 -9.00 1.49 1.14
N THR A 53 -7.89 1.59 0.42
CA THR A 53 -6.62 0.96 0.79
C THR A 53 -6.11 1.46 2.14
N VAL A 54 -6.05 2.78 2.34
CA VAL A 54 -5.55 3.35 3.61
C VAL A 54 -6.49 3.04 4.77
N PHE A 55 -7.80 3.05 4.54
CA PHE A 55 -8.79 2.67 5.55
C PHE A 55 -8.64 1.21 5.98
N LEU A 56 -8.57 0.27 5.03
CA LEU A 56 -8.36 -1.15 5.32
C LEU A 56 -7.01 -1.41 5.98
N PHE A 57 -5.94 -0.71 5.56
CA PHE A 57 -4.64 -0.77 6.20
C PHE A 57 -4.74 -0.30 7.66
N GLY A 58 -5.36 0.85 7.93
CA GLY A 58 -5.53 1.37 9.29
C GLY A 58 -6.26 0.38 10.21
N ILE A 59 -7.39 -0.17 9.76
CA ILE A 59 -8.12 -1.22 10.50
C ILE A 59 -7.22 -2.43 10.75
N GLN A 60 -6.56 -2.93 9.70
CA GLN A 60 -5.69 -4.09 9.81
C GLN A 60 -4.57 -3.85 10.84
N TRP A 61 -3.91 -2.69 10.79
CA TRP A 61 -2.80 -2.36 11.69
C TRP A 61 -3.25 -2.26 13.15
N ILE A 62 -4.36 -1.58 13.42
CA ILE A 62 -4.92 -1.44 14.78
C ILE A 62 -5.43 -2.79 15.32
N CYS A 63 -6.20 -3.54 14.54
CA CYS A 63 -6.69 -4.86 14.94
C CYS A 63 -5.53 -5.83 15.19
N SER A 64 -4.50 -5.80 14.34
CA SER A 64 -3.30 -6.64 14.51
C SER A 64 -2.53 -6.30 15.78
N TYR A 65 -2.44 -5.01 16.12
CA TYR A 65 -1.87 -4.57 17.40
C TYR A 65 -2.65 -5.14 18.59
N MET A 66 -3.98 -4.99 18.60
CA MET A 66 -4.81 -5.48 19.70
C MET A 66 -4.76 -7.01 19.86
N ILE A 67 -4.79 -7.74 18.75
CA ILE A 67 -4.85 -9.21 18.74
C ILE A 67 -3.49 -9.83 19.03
N TYR A 68 -2.44 -9.29 18.42
CA TYR A 68 -1.13 -9.92 18.48
C TYR A 68 -0.20 -9.23 19.47
N TRP A 69 -0.30 -7.92 19.74
CA TRP A 69 0.65 -7.19 20.56
C TRP A 69 0.14 -6.90 21.98
N TYR A 70 -0.78 -5.95 22.13
CA TYR A 70 -1.32 -5.52 23.41
C TYR A 70 -2.78 -5.03 23.23
N PRO A 71 -3.75 -5.47 24.07
CA PRO A 71 -3.59 -6.33 25.26
C PRO A 71 -3.22 -7.78 24.93
N GLY A 72 -3.35 -8.17 23.65
CA GLY A 72 -3.02 -9.52 23.18
C GLY A 72 -4.17 -10.50 23.41
N ALA A 73 -4.59 -11.19 22.36
CA ALA A 73 -5.69 -12.13 22.44
C ALA A 73 -5.24 -13.54 22.90
N SER A 74 -6.21 -14.38 23.26
CA SER A 74 -5.96 -15.80 23.56
C SER A 74 -5.28 -16.52 22.38
N ALA A 75 -4.58 -17.63 22.65
CA ALA A 75 -3.95 -18.41 21.58
C ALA A 75 -4.97 -18.91 20.55
N LYS A 76 -6.17 -19.31 21.01
CA LYS A 76 -7.30 -19.75 20.16
C LYS A 76 -7.75 -18.63 19.22
N THR A 77 -7.97 -17.42 19.74
CA THR A 77 -8.37 -16.26 18.93
C THR A 77 -7.29 -15.89 17.91
N ARG A 78 -6.02 -15.86 18.33
CA ARG A 78 -4.88 -15.56 17.44
C ARG A 78 -4.79 -16.56 16.28
N ALA A 79 -5.01 -17.85 16.55
CA ALA A 79 -5.03 -18.89 15.53
C ALA A 79 -6.22 -18.74 14.57
N ALA A 80 -7.41 -18.44 15.09
CA ALA A 80 -8.62 -18.26 14.27
C ALA A 80 -8.56 -17.02 13.36
N VAL A 81 -7.93 -15.93 13.81
CA VAL A 81 -7.83 -14.68 13.03
C VAL A 81 -6.66 -14.68 12.05
N LEU A 82 -5.64 -15.53 12.25
CA LEU A 82 -4.43 -15.54 11.41
C LEU A 82 -4.70 -15.67 9.90
N PRO A 83 -5.61 -16.55 9.43
CA PRO A 83 -5.94 -16.64 8.00
C PRO A 83 -6.58 -15.34 7.46
N TRP A 84 -7.43 -14.68 8.27
CA TRP A 84 -8.05 -13.41 7.91
C TRP A 84 -7.02 -12.27 7.85
N HIS A 85 -6.16 -12.18 8.87
CA HIS A 85 -5.08 -11.20 8.91
C HIS A 85 -4.15 -11.32 7.70
N THR A 86 -3.72 -12.53 7.36
CA THR A 86 -2.84 -12.76 6.21
C THR A 86 -3.53 -12.47 4.88
N SER A 87 -4.77 -12.93 4.69
CA SER A 87 -5.53 -12.72 3.45
C SER A 87 -5.87 -11.25 3.21
N ILE A 88 -6.35 -10.54 4.24
CA ILE A 88 -6.65 -9.10 4.16
C ILE A 88 -5.36 -8.30 3.97
N GLY A 89 -4.24 -8.71 4.59
CA GLY A 89 -2.94 -8.08 4.38
C GLY A 89 -2.50 -8.13 2.91
N LEU A 90 -2.65 -9.29 2.26
CA LEU A 90 -2.39 -9.44 0.83
C LEU A 90 -3.36 -8.61 -0.03
N LEU A 91 -4.65 -8.59 0.32
CA LEU A 91 -5.64 -7.76 -0.37
C LEU A 91 -5.27 -6.28 -0.33
N VAL A 92 -4.90 -5.75 0.85
CA VAL A 92 -4.45 -4.35 1.01
C VAL A 92 -3.20 -4.07 0.18
N HIS A 93 -2.26 -5.02 0.12
CA HIS A 93 -1.08 -4.88 -0.73
C HIS A 93 -1.46 -4.82 -2.22
N CYS A 94 -2.36 -5.69 -2.69
CA CYS A 94 -2.86 -5.67 -4.06
C CYS A 94 -3.58 -4.36 -4.39
N THR A 95 -4.45 -3.86 -3.51
CA THR A 95 -5.16 -2.60 -3.75
C THR A 95 -4.20 -1.40 -3.70
N ALA A 96 -3.14 -1.44 -2.89
CA ALA A 96 -2.08 -0.43 -2.91
C ALA A 96 -1.32 -0.40 -4.24
N LEU A 97 -0.96 -1.57 -4.79
CA LEU A 97 -0.34 -1.69 -6.12
C LEU A 97 -1.25 -1.11 -7.20
N LEU A 98 -2.53 -1.54 -7.24
CA LEU A 98 -3.51 -1.02 -8.18
C LEU A 98 -3.70 0.50 -8.05
N THR A 99 -3.76 1.01 -6.82
CA THR A 99 -3.86 2.46 -6.56
C THR A 99 -2.65 3.19 -7.12
N ALA A 100 -1.44 2.67 -6.90
CA ALA A 100 -0.21 3.28 -7.39
C ALA A 100 -0.15 3.29 -8.93
N GLU A 101 -0.44 2.16 -9.59
CA GLU A 101 -0.50 2.07 -11.06
C GLU A 101 -1.51 3.08 -11.64
N MET A 102 -2.71 3.17 -11.06
CA MET A 102 -3.71 4.16 -11.49
C MET A 102 -3.22 5.60 -11.27
N GLY A 103 -2.51 5.88 -10.18
CA GLY A 103 -1.98 7.22 -9.90
C GLY A 103 -0.87 7.63 -10.87
N LEU A 104 0.03 6.70 -11.23
CA LEU A 104 1.05 6.93 -12.26
C LEU A 104 0.40 7.22 -13.61
N LEU A 105 -0.58 6.39 -14.01
CA LEU A 105 -1.31 6.54 -15.26
C LEU A 105 -2.09 7.87 -15.31
N GLU A 106 -2.82 8.20 -14.25
CA GLU A 106 -3.59 9.44 -14.12
C GLU A 106 -2.67 10.67 -14.23
N LYS A 107 -1.53 10.67 -13.51
CA LYS A 107 -0.60 11.78 -13.53
C LYS A 107 0.07 11.95 -14.90
N LEU A 108 0.53 10.88 -15.54
CA LEU A 108 1.09 10.93 -16.89
C LEU A 108 0.05 11.45 -17.90
N THR A 109 -1.19 10.97 -17.80
CA THR A 109 -2.28 11.42 -18.67
C THR A 109 -2.51 12.92 -18.51
N PHE A 110 -2.55 13.43 -17.27
CA PHE A 110 -2.67 14.87 -17.02
C PHE A 110 -1.52 15.67 -17.62
N LEU A 111 -0.27 15.22 -17.46
CA LEU A 111 0.88 15.92 -18.04
C LEU A 111 0.83 15.95 -19.58
N MET A 112 0.40 14.85 -20.20
CA MET A 112 0.28 14.77 -21.66
C MET A 112 -0.88 15.61 -22.22
N VAL A 113 -2.06 15.55 -21.59
CA VAL A 113 -3.24 16.32 -22.02
C VAL A 113 -3.00 17.82 -21.86
N ASN A 114 -2.28 18.23 -20.81
CA ASN A 114 -1.86 19.63 -20.61
C ASN A 114 -0.62 20.01 -21.42
N LYS A 115 -0.16 19.15 -22.34
CA LYS A 115 1.00 19.38 -23.23
C LYS A 115 2.30 19.72 -22.49
N VAL A 116 2.45 19.28 -21.25
CA VAL A 116 3.67 19.45 -20.45
C VAL A 116 4.75 18.49 -20.93
N ILE A 117 4.38 17.25 -21.28
CA ILE A 117 5.29 16.22 -21.80
C ILE A 117 4.73 15.56 -23.06
N GLY A 118 5.63 15.03 -23.90
CA GLY A 118 5.26 14.18 -25.04
C GLY A 118 4.96 12.73 -24.63
N ARG A 119 4.15 12.02 -25.45
CA ARG A 119 3.77 10.61 -25.22
C ARG A 119 4.96 9.65 -25.14
N PHE A 120 6.02 9.93 -25.90
CA PHE A 120 7.28 9.16 -25.91
C PHE A 120 8.44 9.99 -25.34
N SER A 121 8.15 10.97 -24.50
CA SER A 121 9.20 11.68 -23.77
C SER A 121 9.95 10.74 -22.85
N PHE A 122 11.20 11.09 -22.52
CA PHE A 122 12.00 10.34 -21.56
C PHE A 122 11.26 10.15 -20.22
N GLU A 123 10.60 11.19 -19.71
CA GLU A 123 9.80 11.14 -18.49
C GLU A 123 8.66 10.11 -18.57
N ALA A 124 7.90 10.10 -19.68
CA ALA A 124 6.82 9.14 -19.87
C ALA A 124 7.32 7.68 -19.91
N VAL A 125 8.41 7.42 -20.63
CA VAL A 125 9.02 6.08 -20.70
C VAL A 125 9.57 5.66 -19.34
N PHE A 126 10.21 6.58 -18.61
CA PHE A 126 10.75 6.34 -17.29
C PHE A 126 9.64 5.98 -16.28
N VAL A 127 8.57 6.77 -16.20
CA VAL A 127 7.46 6.53 -15.28
C VAL A 127 6.72 5.23 -15.60
N ASN A 128 6.51 4.91 -16.89
CA ASN A 128 5.96 3.61 -17.29
C ASN A 128 6.88 2.44 -16.85
N SER A 129 8.20 2.62 -16.95
CA SER A 129 9.15 1.61 -16.49
C SER A 129 9.10 1.43 -14.96
N VAL A 130 8.90 2.51 -14.20
CA VAL A 130 8.67 2.44 -12.74
C VAL A 130 7.39 1.67 -12.42
N GLY A 131 6.30 1.89 -13.15
CA GLY A 131 5.06 1.09 -13.01
C GLY A 131 5.31 -0.40 -13.24
N LEU A 132 5.98 -0.77 -14.33
CA LEU A 132 6.33 -2.18 -14.59
C LEU A 132 7.19 -2.79 -13.47
N LEU A 133 8.18 -2.05 -12.97
CA LEU A 133 9.01 -2.49 -11.85
C LEU A 133 8.20 -2.64 -10.55
N LEU A 134 7.25 -1.74 -10.29
CA LEU A 134 6.37 -1.81 -9.14
C LEU A 134 5.46 -3.04 -9.20
N LEU A 135 4.88 -3.34 -10.36
CA LEU A 135 4.07 -4.52 -10.58
C LEU A 135 4.88 -5.82 -10.38
N VAL A 136 6.09 -5.90 -10.95
CA VAL A 136 6.97 -7.06 -10.79
C VAL A 136 7.37 -7.22 -9.31
N HIS A 137 7.75 -6.14 -8.64
CA HIS A 137 8.08 -6.15 -7.22
C HIS A 137 6.91 -6.65 -6.38
N GLY A 138 5.72 -6.11 -6.59
CA GLY A 138 4.50 -6.53 -5.91
C GLY A 138 4.16 -8.01 -6.12
N GLY A 139 4.28 -8.49 -7.36
CA GLY A 139 4.09 -9.90 -7.69
C GLY A 139 5.07 -10.82 -6.95
N LEU A 140 6.35 -10.44 -6.87
CA LEU A 140 7.37 -11.19 -6.14
C LEU A 140 7.09 -11.20 -4.62
N VAL A 141 6.63 -10.09 -4.04
CA VAL A 141 6.23 -10.03 -2.63
C VAL A 141 5.06 -10.97 -2.35
N ILE A 142 4.04 -10.98 -3.20
CA ILE A 142 2.89 -11.89 -3.08
C ILE A 142 3.36 -13.34 -3.16
N LEU A 143 4.18 -13.67 -4.16
CA LEU A 143 4.74 -15.01 -4.34
C LEU A 143 5.52 -15.47 -3.10
N ALA A 144 6.40 -14.62 -2.57
CA ALA A 144 7.17 -14.89 -1.36
C ALA A 144 6.30 -15.10 -0.11
N CYS A 145 5.11 -14.48 -0.06
CA CYS A 145 4.17 -14.64 1.06
C CYS A 145 3.37 -15.95 0.98
N VAL A 146 3.04 -16.42 -0.23
CA VAL A 146 2.17 -17.60 -0.41
C VAL A 146 2.95 -18.90 -0.58
N LEU A 147 4.21 -18.84 -1.03
CA LEU A 147 5.02 -20.04 -1.18
C LEU A 147 5.33 -20.69 0.18
N PRO A 148 5.27 -22.02 0.27
CA PRO A 148 5.68 -22.74 1.48
C PRO A 148 7.13 -22.41 1.82
N ARG A 149 7.42 -22.13 3.09
CA ARG A 149 8.81 -22.08 3.55
C ARG A 149 9.34 -23.50 3.59
N SER A 150 10.41 -23.79 2.85
CA SER A 150 11.17 -25.02 3.02
C SER A 150 11.67 -25.07 4.47
N SER A 151 11.23 -26.09 5.20
CA SER A 151 11.55 -26.38 6.59
C SER A 151 13.04 -26.59 6.82
#